data_AF-A0A6I3ASA6-F1
#
_entry.id   AF-A0A6I3ASA6-F1
#
_cell.length_a   1.000
_cell.length_b   1.000
_cell.length_c   1.000
_cell.angle_alpha   90.00
_cell.angle_beta   90.00
_cell.angle_gamma   90.00
#
_symmetry.space_group_name_H-M   'P 1'
#
loop_
_entity.id
_entity.type
_entity.pdbx_description
1 polymer ?
#
loop_
_entity_poly.entity_id
_entity_poly.type
_entity_poly.pdbx_seq_one_letter_code
_entity_poly.pdbx_strand_id
1 'polypeptide(L)'
;MSGLFRRKGNRDEAAPTDGTTPIALTPFRQTVRVRGQVTKIRQRPARGLPSLVVTISDESGRVTAIWSGRRSIGGIGLGRDIVIEGVAAPSPDGPTFLNPSYLLLPPPKG
;
A
#
# COMPACT_ATOMS: atom_id res chain seq x y z
N MET A 1 -20.44 13.11 -19.51
CA MET A 1 -21.15 12.57 -18.33
C MET A 1 -20.17 12.54 -17.17
N SER A 2 -20.13 13.61 -16.38
CA SER A 2 -19.25 13.78 -15.23
C SER A 2 -19.79 13.00 -14.03
N GLY A 3 -19.15 11.89 -13.70
CA GLY A 3 -19.46 11.10 -12.51
C GLY A 3 -19.05 11.85 -11.25
N LEU A 4 -20.06 12.21 -10.46
CA LEU A 4 -19.95 12.83 -9.15
C LEU A 4 -19.23 11.87 -8.18
N PHE A 5 -17.94 12.10 -7.89
CA PHE A 5 -17.24 11.40 -6.83
C PHE A 5 -17.90 11.75 -5.49
N ARG A 6 -18.56 10.76 -4.85
CA ARG A 6 -19.07 10.91 -3.49
C ARG A 6 -17.90 11.14 -2.54
N ARG A 7 -17.75 12.38 -2.07
CA ARG A 7 -16.94 12.69 -0.88
C ARG A 7 -17.56 11.95 0.32
N LYS A 8 -16.86 10.97 0.86
CA LYS A 8 -17.11 10.48 2.22
C LYS A 8 -16.18 11.24 3.16
N GLY A 9 -16.79 11.78 4.21
CA GLY A 9 -16.28 12.87 5.05
C GLY A 9 -14.94 12.65 5.73
N ASN A 10 -14.36 13.82 6.02
CA ASN A 10 -13.15 14.18 6.76
C ASN A 10 -12.55 13.08 7.65
N ARG A 11 -11.39 12.56 7.26
CA ARG A 11 -10.41 11.99 8.20
C ARG A 11 -9.28 13.00 8.19
N ASP A 12 -9.08 13.63 9.34
CA ASP A 12 -8.19 14.76 9.56
C ASP A 12 -7.02 14.82 8.60
N GLU A 13 -6.91 15.98 7.95
CA GLU A 13 -5.81 16.53 7.18
C GLU A 13 -4.46 15.96 7.60
N ALA A 14 -4.19 14.74 7.15
CA ALA A 14 -2.89 14.16 7.26
C ALA A 14 -2.11 14.84 6.16
N ALA A 15 -1.45 15.93 6.53
CA ALA A 15 -0.46 16.64 5.74
C ALA A 15 0.22 15.62 4.81
N PRO A 16 0.39 15.92 3.50
CA PRO A 16 1.15 15.04 2.64
C PRO A 16 2.45 14.73 3.40
N THR A 17 2.64 13.47 3.76
CA THR A 17 3.96 13.02 4.17
C THR A 17 4.81 13.28 2.94
N ASP A 18 5.54 14.39 2.95
CA ASP A 18 6.22 15.00 1.82
C ASP A 18 6.80 13.93 0.90
N GLY A 19 6.27 13.84 -0.32
CA GLY A 19 6.80 12.97 -1.37
C GLY A 19 6.11 11.63 -1.61
N THR A 20 4.85 11.41 -1.22
CA THR A 20 4.08 10.23 -1.65
C THR A 20 3.26 10.50 -2.92
N THR A 21 3.32 9.58 -3.88
CA THR A 21 2.54 9.60 -5.12
C THR A 21 1.18 8.93 -4.91
N PRO A 22 0.07 9.47 -5.46
CA PRO A 22 -1.21 8.76 -5.49
C PRO A 22 -1.05 7.41 -6.19
N ILE A 23 -1.67 6.36 -5.65
CA ILE A 23 -1.49 5.00 -6.17
C ILE A 23 -1.80 4.88 -7.66
N ALA A 24 -2.86 5.55 -8.15
CA ALA A 24 -3.23 5.53 -9.57
C ALA A 24 -2.14 6.09 -10.50
N LEU A 25 -1.22 6.90 -9.97
CA LEU A 25 -0.14 7.56 -10.70
C LEU A 25 1.23 6.94 -10.43
N THR A 26 1.27 5.74 -9.83
CA THR A 26 2.53 5.03 -9.53
C THR A 26 3.35 4.82 -10.81
N PRO A 27 4.54 5.43 -10.95
CA PRO A 27 5.42 5.20 -12.08
C PRO A 27 6.10 3.82 -11.97
N PHE A 28 6.40 3.21 -13.11
CA PHE A 28 7.17 1.97 -13.17
C PHE A 28 8.64 2.24 -13.41
N ARG A 29 9.51 1.30 -13.02
CA ARG A 29 10.98 1.35 -13.22
C ARG A 29 11.68 2.54 -12.54
N GLN A 30 11.02 3.15 -11.56
CA GLN A 30 11.54 4.24 -10.74
C GLN A 30 11.20 3.95 -9.29
N THR A 31 12.04 4.43 -8.37
CA THR A 31 11.70 4.40 -6.95
C THR A 31 10.57 5.38 -6.69
N VAL A 32 9.50 4.90 -6.05
CA VAL A 32 8.32 5.70 -5.71
C VAL A 32 7.87 5.36 -4.30
N ARG A 33 7.34 6.37 -3.62
CA ARG A 33 6.69 6.26 -2.31
C ARG A 33 5.19 6.36 -2.51
N VAL A 34 4.43 5.42 -1.96
CA VAL A 34 2.97 5.51 -1.96
C VAL A 34 2.45 5.31 -0.54
N ARG A 35 1.39 6.05 -0.19
CA ARG A 35 0.70 5.94 1.09
C ARG A 35 -0.65 5.28 0.87
N GLY A 36 -1.08 4.46 1.82
CA GLY A 36 -2.46 4.02 1.86
C GLY A 36 -2.77 3.21 3.11
N GLN A 37 -3.99 2.68 3.16
CA GLN A 37 -4.43 1.78 4.20
C GLN A 37 -4.26 0.34 3.76
N VAL A 38 -3.81 -0.52 4.66
CA VAL A 38 -3.80 -1.97 4.46
C VAL A 38 -5.23 -2.49 4.43
N THR A 39 -5.68 -2.95 3.27
CA THR A 39 -7.05 -3.44 3.05
C THR A 39 -7.14 -4.97 3.00
N LYS A 40 -6.01 -5.66 2.79
CA LYS A 40 -5.98 -7.12 2.65
C LYS A 40 -4.62 -7.66 3.03
N ILE A 41 -4.59 -8.78 3.76
CA ILE A 41 -3.37 -9.52 4.10
C ILE A 41 -3.56 -10.97 3.70
N ARG A 42 -2.56 -11.55 3.04
CA ARG A 42 -2.51 -12.96 2.65
C ARG A 42 -1.13 -13.53 2.89
N GLN A 43 -1.09 -14.79 3.29
CA GLN A 43 0.11 -15.60 3.23
C GLN A 43 0.04 -16.46 1.98
N ARG A 44 1.09 -16.47 1.16
CA ARG A 44 1.21 -17.44 0.07
C ARG A 44 2.16 -18.55 0.53
N PRO A 45 1.67 -19.80 0.69
CA PRO A 45 2.55 -20.95 0.85
C PRO A 45 3.29 -21.17 -0.47
N ALA A 46 4.61 -21.21 -0.42
CA ALA A 46 5.45 -21.66 -1.53
C ALA A 46 6.19 -22.92 -1.08
N ARG A 47 6.57 -23.79 -2.04
CA ARG A 47 7.55 -24.87 -1.78
C ARG A 47 8.91 -24.20 -1.55
N GLY A 48 9.13 -23.69 -0.35
CA GLY A 48 10.24 -22.81 -0.01
C GLY A 48 9.83 -21.82 1.08
N LEU A 49 10.35 -20.60 0.98
CA LEU A 49 10.08 -19.54 1.94
C LEU A 49 8.68 -18.92 1.74
N PRO A 50 7.89 -18.69 2.81
CA PRO A 50 6.56 -18.10 2.71
C PRO A 50 6.63 -16.63 2.29
N SER A 51 5.58 -16.11 1.65
CA SER A 51 5.48 -14.68 1.35
C SER A 51 4.27 -14.03 2.03
N LEU A 52 4.50 -12.85 2.58
CA LEU A 52 3.48 -11.94 3.08
C LEU A 52 3.05 -11.04 1.92
N VAL A 53 1.78 -11.11 1.55
CA VAL A 53 1.18 -10.32 0.48
C VAL A 53 0.17 -9.37 1.09
N VAL A 54 0.37 -8.07 0.87
CA VAL A 54 -0.45 -7.01 1.46
C VAL A 54 -0.99 -6.12 0.36
N THR A 55 -2.31 -5.95 0.31
CA THR A 55 -2.92 -4.92 -0.54
C THR A 55 -3.06 -3.64 0.26
N ILE A 56 -2.61 -2.55 -0.35
CA ILE A 56 -2.69 -1.19 0.19
C ILE A 56 -3.55 -0.38 -0.75
N SER A 57 -4.43 0.46 -0.22
CA SER A 57 -5.36 1.28 -1.00
C SER A 57 -5.46 2.69 -0.47
N ASP A 58 -5.57 3.64 -1.38
CA ASP A 58 -5.92 5.05 -1.13
C ASP A 58 -7.23 5.37 -1.90
N GLU A 59 -7.62 6.63 -1.94
CA GLU A 59 -8.78 7.10 -2.71
C GLU A 59 -8.62 6.94 -4.24
N SER A 60 -7.40 6.79 -4.74
CA SER A 60 -7.10 6.73 -6.18
C SER A 60 -7.00 5.30 -6.71
N GLY A 61 -6.59 4.33 -5.90
CA GLY A 61 -6.43 2.95 -6.34
C GLY A 61 -5.84 1.99 -5.31
N ARG A 62 -5.24 0.91 -5.79
CA ARG A 62 -4.60 -0.12 -4.96
C ARG A 62 -3.26 -0.60 -5.54
N VAL A 63 -2.35 -0.95 -4.64
CA VAL A 63 -1.08 -1.63 -4.93
C VAL A 63 -0.95 -2.88 -4.09
N THR A 64 -0.05 -3.78 -4.50
CA THR A 64 0.31 -4.96 -3.71
C THR A 64 1.78 -4.87 -3.29
N ALA A 65 2.07 -5.03 -2.00
CA ALA A 65 3.41 -5.23 -1.49
C ALA A 65 3.62 -6.71 -1.13
N ILE A 66 4.74 -7.29 -1.54
CA ILE A 66 5.09 -8.69 -1.28
C ILE A 66 6.42 -8.74 -0.55
N TRP A 67 6.42 -9.26 0.68
CA TRP A 67 7.66 -9.57 1.41
C TRP A 67 7.91 -11.08 1.38
N SER A 68 8.96 -11.47 0.69
CA SER A 68 9.42 -12.86 0.59
C SER A 68 10.10 -13.32 1.88
N GLY A 69 9.93 -14.58 2.25
CA GLY A 69 10.47 -15.15 3.49
C GLY A 69 9.78 -14.66 4.77
N ARG A 70 8.69 -13.92 4.67
CA ARG A 70 7.94 -13.41 5.82
C ARG A 70 6.53 -13.98 5.83
N ARG A 71 6.09 -14.41 7.02
CA ARG A 71 4.69 -14.77 7.28
C ARG A 71 3.90 -13.57 7.80
N SER A 72 4.58 -12.68 8.51
CA SER A 72 4.05 -11.46 9.10
C SER A 72 5.20 -10.46 9.29
N ILE A 73 4.81 -9.20 9.50
CA ILE A 73 5.68 -8.11 9.91
C ILE A 73 4.95 -7.38 11.04
N GLY A 74 5.62 -7.16 12.16
CA GLY A 74 5.02 -6.51 13.33
C GLY A 74 4.44 -5.15 12.95
N GLY A 75 3.20 -4.88 13.38
CA GLY A 75 2.51 -3.60 13.14
C GLY A 75 1.89 -3.42 11.75
N ILE A 76 2.19 -4.26 10.76
CA ILE A 76 1.40 -4.34 9.51
C ILE A 76 0.15 -5.18 9.78
N GLY A 77 -1.01 -4.53 9.81
CA GLY A 77 -2.32 -5.14 10.08
C GLY A 77 -3.43 -4.51 9.23
N LEU A 78 -4.61 -5.13 9.18
CA LEU A 78 -5.77 -4.55 8.49
C LEU A 78 -6.14 -3.18 9.08
N GLY A 79 -6.52 -2.23 8.23
CA GLY A 79 -6.88 -0.87 8.64
C GLY A 79 -5.68 0.03 8.96
N ARG A 80 -4.45 -0.50 8.89
CA ARG A 80 -3.24 0.24 9.19
C ARG A 80 -2.86 1.19 8.06
N ASP A 81 -2.65 2.47 8.39
CA ASP A 81 -2.02 3.41 7.47
C ASP A 81 -0.50 3.16 7.41
N ILE A 82 0.00 3.04 6.17
CA ILE A 82 1.38 2.66 5.86
C ILE A 82 1.88 3.45 4.66
N VAL A 83 3.18 3.77 4.64
CA VAL A 83 3.90 4.20 3.45
C VAL A 83 4.79 3.05 3.01
N ILE A 84 4.78 2.72 1.72
CA ILE A 84 5.76 1.81 1.13
C ILE A 84 6.61 2.55 0.11
N GLU A 85 7.87 2.14 -0.02
CA GLU A 85 8.80 2.71 -0.98
C GLU A 85 9.60 1.62 -1.68
N GLY A 86 9.76 1.77 -2.99
CA GLY A 86 10.50 0.84 -3.83
C GLY A 86 10.18 1.02 -5.30
N VAL A 87 10.55 0.03 -6.11
CA VAL A 87 10.26 0.02 -7.55
C VAL A 87 9.01 -0.80 -7.81
N ALA A 88 8.00 -0.17 -8.43
CA ALA A 88 6.79 -0.86 -8.84
C ALA A 88 7.00 -1.63 -10.14
N ALA A 89 6.40 -2.82 -10.22
CA ALA A 89 6.23 -3.60 -11.43
C ALA A 89 4.75 -3.68 -11.83
N PRO A 90 4.41 -3.69 -13.13
CA PRO A 90 3.04 -3.91 -13.57
C PRO A 90 2.59 -5.34 -13.24
N SER A 91 1.33 -5.51 -12.85
CA SER A 91 0.69 -6.81 -12.68
C SER A 91 -0.81 -6.74 -13.02
N PRO A 92 -1.48 -7.89 -13.26
CA PRO A 92 -2.91 -7.91 -13.60
C PRO A 92 -3.82 -7.22 -12.57
N ASP A 93 -3.44 -7.24 -11.29
CA ASP A 93 -4.26 -6.70 -10.18
C ASP A 93 -3.84 -5.26 -9.77
N GLY A 94 -2.93 -4.64 -10.51
CA GLY A 94 -2.35 -3.32 -10.24
C GLY A 94 -0.84 -3.36 -9.96
N PRO A 95 -0.21 -2.22 -9.61
CA PRO A 95 1.22 -2.15 -9.32
C PRO A 95 1.61 -3.09 -8.17
N THR A 96 2.73 -3.79 -8.33
CA THR A 96 3.29 -4.68 -7.31
C THR A 96 4.70 -4.25 -6.91
N PHE A 97 4.97 -4.23 -5.61
CA PHE A 97 6.28 -3.97 -5.02
C PHE A 97 6.82 -5.25 -4.41
N LEU A 98 8.03 -5.65 -4.79
CA LEU A 98 8.75 -6.77 -4.18
C LEU A 98 9.70 -6.25 -3.11
N ASN A 99 9.54 -6.78 -1.90
CA ASN A 99 10.30 -6.43 -0.69
C ASN A 99 10.50 -4.91 -0.50
N PRO A 100 9.46 -4.07 -0.62
CA PRO A 100 9.63 -2.63 -0.42
C PRO A 100 10.02 -2.31 1.02
N SER A 101 10.67 -1.16 1.22
CA SER A 101 10.75 -0.57 2.55
C SER A 101 9.37 -0.08 2.97
N TYR A 102 9.15 0.06 4.28
CA TYR A 102 7.86 0.49 4.81
C TYR A 102 8.02 1.37 6.05
N LEU A 103 7.05 2.26 6.23
CA LEU A 103 6.88 3.08 7.42
C LEU A 103 5.45 2.93 7.94
N LEU A 104 5.32 2.58 9.21
CA LEU A 104 4.03 2.53 9.90
C LEU A 104 3.71 3.95 10.41
N LEU A 105 2.61 4.55 9.96
CA LEU A 105 2.18 5.87 10.43
C LEU A 105 1.58 5.78 11.84
N PRO A 106 1.26 6.79 12.63
CA PRO A 106 0.50 6.55 13.87
C PRO A 106 -0.87 5.89 13.57
N PRO A 107 -1.44 5.06 14.46
CA PRO A 107 -2.84 4.66 14.33
C PRO A 107 -3.72 5.92 14.34
N PRO A 108 -4.88 5.92 13.65
CA PRO A 108 -5.79 7.06 13.68
C PRO A 108 -6.13 7.41 15.12
N LYS A 109 -6.12 8.70 15.45
CA LYS A 109 -6.62 9.19 16.74
C LYS A 109 -8.13 8.90 16.74
N GLY A 110 -8.58 8.14 17.74
CA GLY A 110 -10.00 7.84 17.95
C GLY A 110 -10.79 9.08 18.33
#